data_AF-A0A2N3APP1-F1
#
_entry.id   AF-A0A2N3APP1-F1
#
_cell.length_a   1.000
_cell.length_b   1.000
_cell.length_c   1.000
_cell.angle_alpha   90.00
_cell.angle_beta   90.00
_cell.angle_gamma   90.00
#
_symmetry.space_group_name_H-M   'P 1'
#
loop_
_entity.id
_entity.type
_entity.pdbx_description
1 polymer ?
#
loop_
_entity_poly.entity_id
_entity_poly.type
_entity_poly.pdbx_seq_one_letter_code
_entity_poly.pdbx_strand_id
1 'polypeptide(L)'
;MKSILYRVMIGYEHKLFKVTLPYMQGFDDIPAKEIVSNGEKYIRHYIGGEAIVSMGKAVDYVKRDLDGIISVIPFNCMLGLTVAGFIPKFRKDNNNIPFVSIEYDGFQDSTREMRIDTFIVQVKERYENKKYK
;
A
#
# COMPACT_ATOMS: atom_id res chain seq x y z
N MET A 1 3.15 -22.06 27.45
CA MET A 1 4.06 -21.11 26.76
C MET A 1 3.41 -20.41 25.55
N LYS A 2 2.80 -21.13 24.59
CA LYS A 2 2.17 -20.49 23.40
C LYS A 2 1.08 -19.44 23.72
N SER A 3 0.27 -19.65 24.77
CA SER A 3 -0.79 -18.67 25.12
C SER A 3 -0.26 -17.37 25.73
N ILE A 4 0.90 -17.39 26.40
CA ILE A 4 1.51 -16.19 26.98
C ILE A 4 2.13 -15.35 25.85
N LEU A 5 2.92 -15.98 24.98
CA LEU A 5 3.48 -15.31 23.80
C LEU A 5 2.40 -14.70 22.90
N TYR A 6 1.29 -15.42 22.67
CA TYR A 6 0.16 -14.90 21.90
C TYR A 6 -0.48 -13.68 22.56
N ARG A 7 -0.73 -13.73 23.88
CA ARG A 7 -1.29 -12.58 24.62
C ARG A 7 -0.37 -11.37 24.60
N VAL A 8 0.94 -11.59 24.72
CA VAL A 8 1.96 -10.54 24.60
C VAL A 8 1.91 -9.93 23.19
N MET A 9 1.95 -10.76 22.14
CA MET A 9 1.89 -10.31 20.75
C MET A 9 0.65 -9.45 20.46
N ILE A 10 -0.54 -9.92 20.81
CA ILE A 10 -1.79 -9.16 20.64
C ILE A 10 -1.77 -7.86 21.47
N GLY A 11 -1.21 -7.90 22.68
CA GLY A 11 -1.02 -6.69 23.49
C GLY A 11 -0.13 -5.64 22.82
N TYR A 12 0.98 -6.07 22.19
CA TYR A 12 1.86 -5.19 21.43
C TYR A 12 1.20 -4.65 20.17
N GLU A 13 0.51 -5.50 19.41
CA GLU A 13 -0.22 -5.11 18.19
C GLU A 13 -1.25 -4.02 18.49
N HIS A 14 -2.13 -4.22 19.47
CA HIS A 14 -3.08 -3.20 19.90
C HIS A 14 -2.41 -1.92 20.42
N LYS A 15 -1.28 -2.03 21.12
CA LYS A 15 -0.55 -0.85 21.63
C LYS A 15 0.03 -0.04 20.48
N LEU A 16 0.62 -0.70 19.48
CA LEU A 16 1.17 -0.07 18.28
C LEU A 16 0.06 0.56 17.43
N PHE A 17 -1.04 -0.16 17.22
CA PHE A 17 -2.20 0.36 16.50
C PHE A 17 -2.80 1.61 17.17
N LYS A 18 -2.89 1.64 18.50
CA LYS A 18 -3.37 2.84 19.21
C LYS A 18 -2.51 4.08 18.96
N VAL A 19 -1.20 3.91 18.77
CA VAL A 19 -0.28 5.01 18.46
C VAL A 19 -0.50 5.56 17.05
N THR A 20 -1.02 4.76 16.12
CA THR A 20 -1.29 5.20 14.75
C THR A 20 -2.61 5.94 14.60
N LEU A 21 -3.56 5.77 15.53
CA LEU A 21 -4.92 6.36 15.44
C LEU A 21 -4.96 7.87 15.11
N PRO A 22 -4.13 8.75 15.71
CA PRO A 22 -4.15 10.18 15.36
C PRO A 22 -3.80 10.48 13.90
N TYR A 23 -3.08 9.57 13.24
CA TYR A 23 -2.66 9.69 11.85
C TYR A 23 -3.60 8.97 10.87
N MET A 24 -4.52 8.15 11.38
CA MET A 24 -5.44 7.34 10.59
C MET A 24 -6.87 7.91 10.53
N GLN A 25 -7.13 9.06 11.15
CA GLN A 25 -8.45 9.67 11.13
C GLN A 25 -8.92 9.94 9.69
N GLY A 26 -10.06 9.36 9.29
CA GLY A 26 -10.58 9.44 7.91
C GLY A 26 -9.95 8.42 6.94
N PHE A 27 -8.99 7.63 7.41
CA PHE A 27 -8.32 6.57 6.67
C PHE A 27 -8.56 5.17 7.26
N ASP A 28 -9.67 4.98 7.97
CA ASP A 28 -10.08 3.68 8.50
C ASP A 28 -10.18 2.62 7.40
N ASP A 29 -9.89 1.37 7.75
CA ASP A 29 -9.95 0.27 6.79
C ASP A 29 -11.39 -0.05 6.39
N ILE A 30 -11.58 -0.32 5.09
CA ILE A 30 -12.84 -0.87 4.57
C ILE A 30 -12.96 -2.36 4.91
N PRO A 31 -14.17 -2.94 4.91
CA PRO A 31 -14.36 -4.37 5.15
C PRO A 31 -13.54 -5.23 4.18
N ALA A 32 -12.97 -6.33 4.67
CA ALA A 32 -12.11 -7.23 3.87
C ALA A 32 -12.77 -7.70 2.56
N LYS A 33 -14.09 -7.97 2.59
CA LYS A 33 -14.86 -8.34 1.39
C LYS A 33 -14.83 -7.25 0.32
N GLU A 34 -14.87 -5.98 0.73
CA GLU A 34 -14.79 -4.84 -0.20
C GLU A 34 -13.38 -4.68 -0.75
N ILE A 35 -12.34 -4.89 0.07
CA ILE A 35 -10.95 -4.91 -0.40
C ILE A 35 -10.77 -5.97 -1.50
N VAL A 36 -11.21 -7.19 -1.24
CA VAL A 36 -11.12 -8.29 -2.22
C VAL A 36 -11.90 -7.96 -3.48
N SER A 37 -13.13 -7.43 -3.35
CA SER A 37 -13.96 -7.01 -4.48
C SER A 37 -13.29 -5.91 -5.31
N ASN A 38 -12.59 -4.97 -4.68
CA ASN A 38 -11.83 -3.94 -5.38
C ASN A 38 -10.63 -4.52 -6.16
N GLY A 39 -9.97 -5.54 -5.58
CA GLY A 39 -8.80 -6.21 -6.18
C GLY A 39 -9.12 -7.06 -7.41
N GLU A 40 -10.37 -7.53 -7.55
CA GLU A 40 -10.82 -8.40 -8.66
C GLU A 40 -10.57 -7.85 -10.06
N LYS A 41 -10.48 -6.52 -10.20
CA LYS A 41 -10.15 -5.86 -11.47
C LYS A 41 -8.74 -6.23 -11.98
N TYR A 42 -7.83 -6.57 -11.08
CA TYR A 42 -6.43 -6.86 -11.40
C TYR A 42 -6.07 -8.32 -11.15
N ILE A 43 -6.58 -8.90 -10.06
CA ILE A 43 -6.23 -10.25 -9.62
C ILE A 43 -7.51 -11.00 -9.29
N ARG A 44 -7.70 -12.19 -9.87
CA ARG A 44 -8.85 -13.05 -9.55
C ARG A 44 -8.73 -13.58 -8.12
N HIS A 45 -9.84 -13.61 -7.37
CA HIS A 45 -9.86 -14.05 -5.96
C HIS A 45 -9.30 -15.45 -5.73
N TYR A 46 -9.45 -16.38 -6.69
CA TYR A 46 -8.93 -17.74 -6.57
C TYR A 46 -7.41 -17.84 -6.73
N ILE A 47 -6.74 -16.79 -7.25
CA ILE A 47 -5.27 -16.73 -7.31
C ILE A 47 -4.68 -16.52 -5.90
N GLY A 48 -5.51 -16.15 -4.92
CA GLY A 48 -5.19 -16.19 -3.50
C GLY A 48 -4.06 -15.24 -3.07
N GLY A 49 -3.86 -15.13 -1.75
CA GLY A 49 -2.75 -14.39 -1.16
C GLY A 49 -2.96 -12.88 -1.00
N GLU A 50 -1.92 -12.20 -0.53
CA GLU A 50 -1.97 -10.79 -0.16
C GLU A 50 -2.06 -9.84 -1.36
N ALA A 51 -1.67 -10.29 -2.55
CA ALA A 51 -1.60 -9.43 -3.74
C ALA A 51 -2.97 -8.83 -4.13
N ILE A 52 -4.06 -9.61 -4.03
CA ILE A 52 -5.42 -9.09 -4.28
C ILE A 52 -5.82 -8.04 -3.24
N VAL A 53 -5.40 -8.22 -1.99
CA VAL A 53 -5.67 -7.28 -0.89
C VAL A 53 -4.90 -5.98 -1.12
N SER A 54 -3.63 -6.05 -1.50
CA SER A 54 -2.81 -4.88 -1.83
C SER A 54 -3.38 -4.10 -3.01
N MET A 55 -3.78 -4.77 -4.10
CA MET A 55 -4.43 -4.11 -5.23
C MET A 55 -5.79 -3.53 -4.87
N GLY A 56 -6.56 -4.22 -4.03
CA GLY A 56 -7.84 -3.75 -3.51
C GLY A 56 -7.73 -2.49 -2.67
N LYS A 57 -6.72 -2.42 -1.80
CA LYS A 57 -6.40 -1.21 -1.02
C LYS A 57 -5.89 -0.08 -1.92
N ALA A 58 -5.11 -0.38 -2.96
CA ALA A 58 -4.71 0.63 -3.93
C ALA A 58 -5.92 1.28 -4.62
N VAL A 59 -6.94 0.50 -4.98
CA VAL A 59 -8.21 1.03 -5.52
C VAL A 59 -8.96 1.88 -4.49
N ASP A 60 -9.03 1.44 -3.23
CA ASP A 60 -9.62 2.22 -2.13
C ASP A 60 -8.92 3.58 -1.97
N TYR A 61 -7.59 3.61 -2.03
CA TYR A 61 -6.79 4.84 -1.98
C TYR A 61 -7.09 5.81 -3.12
N VAL A 62 -7.25 5.30 -4.35
CA VAL A 62 -7.67 6.15 -5.48
C VAL A 62 -9.10 6.68 -5.28
N LYS A 63 -10.03 5.86 -4.77
CA LYS A 63 -11.41 6.29 -4.47
C LYS A 63 -11.47 7.40 -3.41
N ARG A 64 -10.52 7.40 -2.48
CA ARG A 64 -10.35 8.44 -1.45
C ARG A 64 -9.55 9.66 -1.93
N ASP A 65 -9.33 9.76 -3.24
CA ASP A 65 -8.59 10.83 -3.89
C ASP A 65 -7.15 11.06 -3.39
N LEU A 66 -6.47 10.00 -2.97
CA LEU A 66 -5.06 10.09 -2.61
C LEU A 66 -4.18 10.42 -3.83
N ASP A 67 -3.05 11.08 -3.56
CA ASP A 67 -2.13 11.56 -4.61
C ASP A 67 -0.99 10.59 -4.93
N GLY A 68 -0.81 9.55 -4.14
CA GLY A 68 0.24 8.58 -4.37
C GLY A 68 0.10 7.33 -3.52
N ILE A 69 0.71 6.26 -3.98
CA ILE A 69 0.71 4.96 -3.30
C ILE A 69 2.14 4.42 -3.27
N ILE A 70 2.58 3.94 -2.10
CA ILE A 70 3.83 3.21 -1.95
C ILE A 70 3.53 1.82 -1.40
N SER A 71 4.02 0.79 -2.09
CA SER A 71 4.00 -0.59 -1.61
C SER A 71 5.38 -0.92 -1.06
N VAL A 72 5.48 -1.07 0.26
CA VAL A 72 6.74 -1.48 0.91
C VAL A 72 6.72 -3.00 1.06
N ILE A 73 7.70 -3.67 0.46
CA ILE A 73 7.76 -5.14 0.42
C ILE A 73 9.10 -5.61 0.99
N PRO A 74 9.16 -6.75 1.70
CA PRO A 74 10.44 -7.33 2.05
C PRO A 74 11.16 -7.84 0.80
N PHE A 75 12.49 -7.93 0.88
CA PHE A 75 13.32 -8.45 -0.21
C PHE A 75 12.81 -9.82 -0.70
N ASN A 76 12.72 -9.99 -2.03
CA ASN A 76 12.20 -11.19 -2.68
C ASN A 76 10.77 -11.61 -2.26
N CYS A 77 9.92 -10.67 -1.84
CA CYS A 77 8.51 -10.96 -1.59
C CYS A 77 7.77 -11.29 -2.90
N MET A 78 7.52 -12.58 -3.18
CA MET A 78 6.82 -13.04 -4.38
C MET A 78 5.45 -12.35 -4.60
N LEU A 79 4.67 -12.16 -3.54
CA LEU A 79 3.38 -11.46 -3.61
C LEU A 79 3.57 -9.96 -3.85
N GLY A 80 4.59 -9.36 -3.24
CA GLY A 80 4.98 -7.96 -3.49
C GLY A 80 5.43 -7.71 -4.93
N LEU A 81 6.20 -8.63 -5.51
CA LEU A 81 6.61 -8.58 -6.92
C LEU A 81 5.41 -8.76 -7.86
N THR A 82 4.43 -9.58 -7.47
CA THR A 82 3.17 -9.72 -8.21
C THR A 82 2.44 -8.39 -8.27
N VAL A 83 2.30 -7.69 -7.13
CA VAL A 83 1.72 -6.33 -7.07
C VAL A 83 2.52 -5.36 -7.94
N ALA A 84 3.85 -5.39 -7.88
CA ALA A 84 4.70 -4.54 -8.69
C ALA A 84 4.47 -4.73 -10.20
N GLY A 85 4.22 -5.95 -10.65
CA GLY A 85 3.85 -6.26 -12.04
C GLY A 85 2.53 -5.59 -12.50
N PHE A 86 1.59 -5.35 -11.58
CA PHE A 86 0.32 -4.69 -11.90
C PHE A 86 0.39 -3.16 -11.85
N ILE A 87 1.42 -2.57 -11.22
CA ILE A 87 1.56 -1.12 -11.07
C ILE A 87 1.41 -0.37 -12.41
N PRO A 88 2.09 -0.73 -13.52
CA PRO A 88 1.98 0.01 -14.77
C PRO A 88 0.54 0.08 -15.30
N LYS A 89 -0.18 -1.04 -15.25
CA LYS A 89 -1.60 -1.12 -15.64
C LYS A 89 -2.46 -0.29 -14.69
N PHE A 90 -2.25 -0.42 -13.38
CA PHE A 90 -2.98 0.35 -12.38
C PHE A 90 -2.84 1.85 -12.59
N ARG A 91 -1.61 2.35 -12.83
CA ARG A 91 -1.37 3.77 -13.09
C ARG A 91 -2.14 4.25 -14.32
N LYS A 92 -2.08 3.50 -15.42
CA LYS A 92 -2.83 3.82 -16.65
C LYS A 92 -4.34 3.88 -16.42
N ASP A 93 -4.87 2.96 -15.64
CA ASP A 93 -6.31 2.88 -15.34
C ASP A 93 -6.79 3.99 -14.37
N ASN A 94 -5.88 4.71 -13.70
CA ASN A 94 -6.21 5.66 -12.63
C ASN A 94 -5.49 7.01 -12.80
N ASN A 95 -5.61 7.62 -14.00
CA ASN A 95 -5.10 8.96 -14.32
C ASN A 95 -3.61 9.14 -13.97
N ASN A 96 -2.80 8.10 -14.21
CA ASN A 96 -1.36 8.08 -13.94
C ASN A 96 -0.98 8.48 -12.50
N ILE A 97 -1.81 8.12 -11.50
CA ILE A 97 -1.44 8.28 -10.09
C ILE A 97 -0.03 7.68 -9.84
N PRO A 98 0.87 8.40 -9.14
CA PRO A 98 2.14 7.84 -8.68
C PRO A 98 1.92 6.59 -7.86
N PHE A 99 2.51 5.48 -8.29
CA PHE A 99 2.51 4.22 -7.53
C PHE A 99 3.88 3.56 -7.71
N VAL A 100 4.60 3.36 -6.61
CA VAL A 100 5.93 2.72 -6.57
C VAL A 100 5.93 1.52 -5.62
N SER A 101 6.70 0.49 -5.98
CA SER A 101 7.04 -0.62 -5.07
C SER A 101 8.48 -0.44 -4.60
N ILE A 102 8.70 -0.51 -3.29
CA ILE A 102 10.00 -0.33 -2.66
C ILE A 102 10.32 -1.58 -1.84
N GLU A 103 11.50 -2.15 -2.11
CA GLU A 103 12.04 -3.28 -1.36
C GLU A 103 12.78 -2.79 -0.11
N TYR A 104 12.53 -3.44 1.02
CA TYR A 104 13.20 -3.15 2.28
C TYR A 104 13.81 -4.41 2.88
N ASP A 105 15.12 -4.34 3.13
CA ASP A 105 15.98 -5.41 3.62
C ASP A 105 16.72 -5.04 4.92
N GLY A 106 16.51 -3.83 5.43
CA GLY A 106 17.19 -3.29 6.62
C GLY A 106 18.53 -2.60 6.34
N PHE A 107 19.07 -2.69 5.13
CA PHE A 107 20.32 -2.03 4.75
C PHE A 107 20.06 -0.66 4.12
N GLN A 108 21.07 0.21 4.11
CA GLN A 108 21.02 1.46 3.35
C GLN A 108 21.20 1.17 1.86
N ASP A 109 20.34 1.74 1.03
CA ASP A 109 20.36 1.61 -0.42
C ASP A 109 20.03 2.97 -1.05
N SER A 110 21.02 3.58 -1.69
CA SER A 110 20.89 4.88 -2.35
C SER A 110 19.90 4.84 -3.53
N THR A 111 19.74 3.69 -4.17
CA THR A 111 18.76 3.49 -5.24
C THR A 111 17.35 3.60 -4.70
N ARG A 112 17.10 3.02 -3.51
CA ARG A 112 15.81 3.13 -2.82
C ARG A 112 15.49 4.57 -2.45
N GLU A 113 16.46 5.30 -1.90
CA GLU A 113 16.31 6.72 -1.55
C GLU A 113 15.94 7.54 -2.78
N MET A 114 16.67 7.39 -3.89
CA MET A 114 16.38 8.09 -5.14
C MET A 114 14.98 7.79 -5.69
N ARG A 115 14.50 6.53 -5.57
CA ARG A 115 13.13 6.16 -5.98
C ARG A 115 12.08 6.85 -5.12
N ILE A 116 12.30 6.95 -3.82
CA ILE A 116 11.41 7.65 -2.89
C ILE A 116 11.38 9.14 -3.22
N ASP A 117 12.53 9.77 -3.44
CA ASP A 117 12.62 11.18 -3.81
C ASP A 117 11.86 11.47 -5.10
N THR A 118 12.08 10.65 -6.13
CA THR A 118 11.36 10.75 -7.41
C THR A 118 9.86 10.60 -7.22
N PHE A 119 9.42 9.65 -6.39
CA PHE A 119 8.01 9.45 -6.07
C PHE A 119 7.41 10.67 -5.37
N ILE A 120 8.10 11.25 -4.40
CA ILE A 120 7.64 12.45 -3.68
C ILE A 120 7.45 13.62 -4.64
N VAL A 121 8.38 13.82 -5.59
CA VAL A 121 8.25 14.88 -6.62
C VAL A 121 6.97 14.66 -7.44
N GLN A 122 6.72 13.44 -7.93
CA GLN A 122 5.52 13.13 -8.72
C GLN A 122 4.22 13.33 -7.93
N VAL A 123 4.22 13.00 -6.64
CA VAL A 123 3.06 13.21 -5.76
C VAL A 123 2.79 14.69 -5.55
N LYS A 124 3.85 15.50 -5.31
CA LYS A 124 3.72 16.96 -5.16
C LYS A 124 3.15 17.60 -6.42
N GLU A 125 3.69 17.26 -7.59
CA GLU A 125 3.19 17.76 -8.88
C GLU A 125 1.70 17.41 -9.07
N ARG A 126 1.29 16.17 -8.75
CA ARG A 126 -0.11 15.77 -8.84
C ARG A 126 -1.00 16.57 -7.89
N TYR A 127 -0.58 16.71 -6.63
CA TYR A 127 -1.33 17.45 -5.61
C TYR A 127 -1.52 18.92 -6.01
N GLU A 128 -0.47 19.58 -6.51
CA GLU A 128 -0.54 20.96 -7.00
C GLU A 128 -1.49 21.08 -8.19
N ASN A 129 -1.39 20.17 -9.18
CA ASN A 129 -2.28 20.15 -10.33
C ASN A 129 -3.76 19.93 -9.98
N LYS A 130 -4.06 19.31 -8.84
CA LYS A 130 -5.43 19.21 -8.33
C LYS A 130 -5.89 20.50 -7.65
N LYS A 131 -5.02 21.16 -6.88
CA LYS A 131 -5.33 22.40 -6.15
C LYS A 131 -5.65 23.58 -7.08
N TYR A 132 -5.07 23.60 -8.27
CA TYR A 132 -5.26 24.67 -9.28
C TYR A 132 -6.25 24.30 -10.40
N LYS A 133 -7.04 23.24 -10.22
CA LYS A 133 -8.21 22.92 -11.05
C LYS A 133 -9.49 23.36 -10.35
#